data_AF-A0A7I7MJV5-F1
#
_entry.id   AF-A0A7I7MJV5-F1
#
_cell.length_a   1.000
_cell.length_b   1.000
_cell.length_c   1.000
_cell.angle_alpha   90.00
_cell.angle_beta   90.00
_cell.angle_gamma   90.00
#
_symmetry.space_group_name_H-M   'P 1'
#
loop_
_entity.id
_entity.type
_entity.pdbx_description
1 polymer ?
#
loop_
_entity_poly.entity_id
_entity_poly.type
_entity_poly.pdbx_seq_one_letter_code
_entity_poly.pdbx_strand_id
1 'polypeptide(L)'
;MTELATRPNVSPRVQPEEVPVTTAPAQPPTLITEQQVLIGSAAALTSPRVRRNLRSTVRSLFVRAETTEGPARRRRYPKHYDFIEDAAMSRMMDRL
;
A
#
# COMPACT_ATOMS: atom_id res chain seq x y z
N MET A 1 -28.09 -72.09 -28.30
CA MET A 1 -26.68 -72.52 -28.30
C MET A 1 -25.93 -71.52 -29.19
N THR A 2 -25.24 -70.47 -28.75
CA THR A 2 -24.67 -70.05 -27.46
C THR A 2 -24.42 -68.54 -27.60
N GLU A 3 -24.82 -67.73 -26.61
CA GLU A 3 -24.56 -66.29 -26.59
C GLU A 3 -23.08 -66.01 -26.26
N LEU A 4 -22.39 -65.21 -27.07
CA LEU A 4 -21.16 -64.54 -26.66
C LEU A 4 -21.45 -63.04 -26.55
N ALA A 5 -21.86 -62.62 -25.37
CA ALA A 5 -21.96 -61.22 -25.00
C ALA A 5 -20.55 -60.64 -24.79
N THR A 6 -20.00 -60.02 -25.83
CA THR A 6 -18.80 -59.19 -25.74
C THR A 6 -19.12 -57.92 -24.95
N ARG A 7 -18.68 -57.85 -23.69
CA ARG A 7 -18.75 -56.61 -22.89
C ARG A 7 -17.51 -55.75 -23.19
N PRO A 8 -17.65 -54.49 -23.63
CA PRO A 8 -16.51 -53.58 -23.68
C PRO A 8 -16.07 -53.22 -22.26
N ASN A 9 -14.77 -53.37 -22.05
CA ASN A 9 -14.02 -53.14 -20.83
C ASN A 9 -14.11 -51.67 -20.40
N VAL A 10 -14.69 -51.40 -19.23
CA VAL A 10 -14.77 -50.05 -18.63
C VAL A 10 -13.51 -49.84 -17.81
N SER A 11 -12.61 -48.99 -18.29
CA SER A 11 -11.46 -48.52 -17.50
C SER A 11 -11.93 -47.69 -16.30
N PRO A 12 -11.32 -47.86 -15.10
CA PRO A 12 -11.74 -47.10 -13.93
C PRO A 12 -11.43 -45.62 -14.11
N ARG A 13 -12.45 -44.78 -13.94
CA ARG A 13 -12.36 -43.33 -13.87
C ARG A 13 -11.47 -42.95 -12.68
N VAL A 14 -10.28 -42.43 -12.94
CA VAL A 14 -9.44 -41.78 -11.92
C VAL A 14 -10.25 -40.59 -11.38
N GLN A 15 -10.70 -40.72 -10.14
CA GLN A 15 -11.33 -39.63 -9.41
C GLN A 15 -10.24 -38.59 -9.09
N PRO A 16 -10.54 -37.29 -9.21
CA PRO A 16 -9.57 -36.25 -8.91
C PRO A 16 -9.17 -36.34 -7.43
N GLU A 17 -7.87 -36.21 -7.13
CA GLU A 17 -7.38 -35.97 -5.78
C GLU A 17 -8.23 -34.91 -5.09
N GLU A 18 -8.89 -35.31 -4.00
CA GLU A 18 -9.43 -34.36 -3.02
C GLU A 18 -8.25 -33.64 -2.37
N VAL A 19 -7.93 -32.47 -2.93
CA VAL A 19 -7.14 -31.47 -2.22
C VAL A 19 -7.95 -31.09 -0.97
N PRO A 20 -7.43 -31.21 0.26
CA PRO A 20 -8.16 -30.75 1.43
C PRO A 20 -8.23 -29.23 1.35
N VAL A 21 -9.34 -28.72 0.83
CA VAL A 21 -9.69 -27.30 0.91
C VAL A 21 -9.90 -27.03 2.38
N THR A 22 -8.86 -26.49 3.02
CA THR A 22 -8.99 -25.89 4.34
C THR A 22 -9.91 -24.69 4.16
N THR A 23 -11.21 -24.92 4.36
CA THR A 23 -12.21 -23.86 4.43
C THR A 23 -11.85 -23.00 5.63
N ALA A 24 -11.13 -21.91 5.38
CA ALA A 24 -10.95 -20.86 6.38
C ALA A 24 -12.35 -20.48 6.89
N PRO A 25 -12.57 -20.40 8.21
CA PRO A 25 -13.87 -20.04 8.74
C PRO A 25 -14.26 -18.68 8.16
N ALA A 26 -15.44 -18.61 7.56
CA ALA A 26 -16.01 -17.36 7.07
C ALA A 26 -16.01 -16.36 8.23
N GLN A 27 -15.15 -15.35 8.14
CA GLN A 27 -15.10 -14.33 9.19
C GLN A 27 -16.46 -13.62 9.19
N PRO A 28 -17.13 -13.50 10.35
CA PRO A 28 -18.37 -12.75 10.43
C PRO A 28 -18.10 -11.31 9.96
N PRO A 29 -19.08 -10.66 9.29
CA PRO A 29 -18.90 -9.28 8.84
C PRO A 29 -18.51 -8.42 10.04
N THR A 30 -17.34 -7.82 9.97
CA THR A 30 -16.81 -6.97 11.03
C THR A 30 -17.65 -5.69 11.07
N LEU A 31 -18.64 -5.68 11.97
CA LEU A 31 -19.42 -4.48 12.28
C LEU A 31 -18.49 -3.50 13.01
N ILE A 32 -17.99 -2.52 12.26
CA ILE A 32 -17.23 -1.42 12.81
C ILE A 32 -18.21 -0.55 13.62
N THR A 33 -18.01 -0.48 14.93
CA THR A 33 -18.85 0.35 15.79
C THR A 33 -18.37 1.80 15.77
N GLU A 34 -19.28 2.75 16.04
CA GLU A 34 -18.93 4.17 16.12
C GLU A 34 -17.81 4.44 17.14
N GLN A 35 -17.80 3.69 18.24
CA GLN A 35 -16.76 3.77 19.27
C GLN A 35 -15.39 3.35 18.72
N GLN A 36 -15.34 2.30 17.90
CA GLN A 36 -14.10 1.85 17.24
C GLN A 36 -13.60 2.90 16.24
N VAL A 37 -14.50 3.58 15.51
CA VAL A 37 -14.14 4.70 14.62
C VAL A 37 -13.59 5.88 15.41
N LEU A 38 -14.24 6.25 16.53
CA LEU A 38 -13.78 7.36 17.37
C LEU A 38 -12.39 7.10 17.96
N ILE A 39 -12.13 5.90 18.47
CA ILE A 39 -10.82 5.54 19.03
C ILE A 39 -9.76 5.48 17.92
N GLY A 40 -10.08 4.88 16.77
CA GLY A 40 -9.15 4.77 15.64
C GLY A 40 -8.80 6.12 14.99
N SER A 41 -9.76 7.05 14.93
CA SER A 41 -9.59 8.37 14.32
C SER A 41 -8.89 9.40 15.21
N ALA A 42 -8.83 9.18 16.53
CA ALA A 42 -8.18 10.10 17.47
C ALA A 42 -6.70 10.38 17.13
N ALA A 43 -5.99 9.40 16.58
CA ALA A 43 -4.61 9.56 16.12
C ALA A 43 -4.51 10.44 14.86
N ALA A 44 -5.50 10.39 13.98
CA ALA A 44 -5.56 11.22 12.77
C ALA A 44 -5.99 12.67 13.08
N LEU A 45 -6.86 12.87 14.08
CA LEU A 45 -7.28 14.19 14.54
C LEU A 45 -6.24 14.90 15.41
N THR A 46 -5.31 14.15 16.00
CA THR A 46 -4.15 14.73 16.67
C THR A 46 -3.23 15.34 15.61
N SER A 47 -3.49 16.61 15.28
CA SER A 47 -2.54 17.38 14.48
C SER A 47 -1.17 17.33 15.16
N PRO A 48 -0.07 17.07 14.42
CA PRO A 48 1.25 17.06 15.02
C PRO A 48 1.47 18.42 15.66
N ARG A 49 1.64 18.44 16.99
CA ARG A 49 2.07 19.63 17.72
C ARG A 49 3.46 19.97 17.21
N VAL A 50 3.53 20.82 16.19
CA VAL A 50 4.78 21.39 15.71
C VAL A 50 5.27 22.31 16.82
N ARG A 51 6.04 21.75 17.77
CA ARG A 51 6.74 22.52 18.77
C ARG A 51 7.79 23.33 18.02
N ARG A 52 7.43 24.54 17.62
CA ARG A 52 8.38 25.49 17.06
C ARG A 52 9.38 25.82 18.16
N ASN A 53 10.60 25.31 18.00
CA ASN A 53 11.66 25.55 18.97
C ASN A 53 11.93 27.06 19.03
N LEU A 54 11.82 27.66 20.22
CA LEU A 54 12.07 29.10 20.43
C LEU A 54 13.48 29.52 19.94
N ARG A 55 14.44 28.59 20.01
CA ARG A 55 15.78 28.77 19.43
C ARG A 55 15.76 28.97 17.90
N SER A 56 14.85 28.32 17.17
CA SER A 56 14.72 28.47 15.72
C SER A 56 14.15 29.84 15.34
N THR A 57 13.20 30.36 16.12
CA THR A 57 12.63 31.69 15.92
C THR A 57 13.64 32.77 16.25
N VAL A 58 14.38 32.63 17.36
CA VAL A 58 15.45 33.57 17.72
C VAL A 58 16.56 33.56 16.65
N ARG A 59 17.00 32.38 16.21
CA ARG A 59 17.99 32.26 15.12
C ARG A 59 17.50 32.90 13.82
N SER A 60 16.22 32.76 13.46
CA SER A 60 15.68 33.39 12.25
C SER A 60 15.64 34.93 12.33
N LEU A 61 15.47 35.50 13.52
CA LEU A 61 15.48 36.95 13.72
C LEU A 61 16.90 37.50 13.57
N PHE A 62 17.91 36.82 14.13
CA PHE A 62 19.32 37.22 13.98
C PHE A 62 19.82 37.07 12.54
N VAL A 63 19.52 35.96 11.87
CA VAL A 63 19.89 35.76 10.45
C VAL A 63 19.24 36.83 9.54
N ARG A 64 18.03 37.30 9.89
CA ARG A 64 17.35 38.36 9.14
C ARG A 64 17.90 39.76 9.44
N ALA A 65 18.51 39.98 10.60
CA ALA A 65 19.11 41.26 10.98
C ALA A 65 20.49 41.47 10.34
N GLU A 66 21.25 40.39 10.12
CA GLU A 66 22.58 40.43 9.49
C GLU A 66 22.54 40.65 7.97
N THR A 67 21.38 40.42 7.33
CA THR A 67 21.24 40.54 5.87
C THR A 67 20.25 41.65 5.52
N THR A 68 20.74 42.85 5.18
CA THR A 68 19.91 43.95 4.62
C THR A 68 19.26 43.57 3.29
N GLU A 69 19.89 42.65 2.55
CA GLU A 69 19.22 41.94 1.47
C GLU A 69 18.48 40.73 2.06
N GLY A 70 17.15 40.70 1.92
CA GLY A 70 16.32 39.65 2.50
C GLY A 70 16.84 38.24 2.18
N PRO A 71 16.53 37.23 3.03
CA PRO A 71 17.13 35.90 2.91
C PRO A 71 16.95 35.38 1.49
N ALA A 72 18.06 35.19 0.78
CA ALA A 72 18.07 34.63 -0.56
C ALA A 72 17.22 33.36 -0.53
N ARG A 73 16.00 33.44 -1.08
CA ARG A 73 15.01 32.37 -1.04
C ARG A 73 15.68 31.18 -1.72
N ARG A 74 16.14 30.21 -0.93
CA ARG A 74 16.82 29.02 -1.47
C ARG A 74 15.89 28.42 -2.51
N ARG A 75 16.31 28.46 -3.77
CA ARG A 75 15.54 27.91 -4.88
C ARG A 75 15.30 26.44 -4.57
N ARG A 76 14.06 26.10 -4.22
CA ARG A 76 13.68 24.74 -3.88
C ARG A 76 13.45 24.00 -5.19
N TYR A 77 14.50 23.37 -5.69
CA TYR A 77 14.37 22.46 -6.80
C TYR A 77 13.68 21.18 -6.32
N PRO A 78 12.74 20.63 -7.09
CA PRO A 78 12.21 19.30 -6.82
C PRO A 78 13.38 18.32 -6.76
N LYS A 79 13.30 17.35 -5.84
CA LYS A 79 14.29 16.27 -5.81
C LYS A 79 14.03 15.39 -7.03
N HIS A 80 15.06 15.24 -7.87
CA HIS A 80 15.07 14.23 -8.90
C HIS A 80 15.21 12.87 -8.21
N TYR A 81 14.35 11.94 -8.56
CA TYR A 81 14.33 10.61 -7.99
C TYR A 81 14.39 9.61 -9.15
N ASP A 82 15.49 8.88 -9.22
CA ASP A 82 15.78 7.94 -10.30
C ASP A 82 14.65 6.91 -10.47
N PHE A 83 14.02 6.48 -9.37
CA PHE A 83 12.90 5.52 -9.42
C PHE A 83 11.68 6.02 -10.22
N ILE A 84 11.44 7.33 -10.28
CA ILE A 84 10.32 7.91 -11.04
C ILE A 84 10.63 7.83 -12.54
N GLU A 85 11.88 8.11 -12.89
CA GLU A 85 12.38 8.06 -14.26
C GLU A 85 12.42 6.60 -14.76
N ASP A 86 12.88 5.68 -13.91
CA ASP A 86 12.88 4.23 -14.18
C ASP A 86 11.46 3.68 -14.39
N ALA A 87 10.51 4.03 -13.52
CA ALA A 87 9.12 3.59 -13.66
C ALA A 87 8.41 4.20 -14.89
N ALA A 88 8.80 5.43 -15.27
CA ALA A 88 8.30 6.05 -16.50
C ALA A 88 8.86 5.34 -17.73
N MET A 89 10.16 5.02 -17.73
CA MET A 89 10.81 4.26 -18.80
C MET A 89 10.23 2.86 -18.93
N SER A 90 10.02 2.13 -17.82
CA SER A 90 9.45 0.78 -17.87
C SER A 90 8.07 0.78 -18.54
N ARG A 91 7.19 1.71 -18.14
CA ARG A 91 5.86 1.87 -18.74
C ARG A 91 5.90 2.27 -20.22
N MET A 92 6.95 2.98 -20.64
CA MET A 92 7.15 3.33 -22.04
C MET A 92 7.59 2.11 -22.85
N MET A 93 8.47 1.27 -22.29
CA MET A 93 8.92 0.02 -22.91
C MET A 93 7.80 -1.02 -22.96
N ASP A 94 6.95 -1.10 -21.94
CA ASP A 94 5.78 -1.99 -21.91
C ASP A 94 4.72 -1.63 -22.98
N ARG A 95 4.82 -0.44 -23.59
CA ARG A 95 3.89 0.04 -24.63
C ARG A 95 4.40 -0.22 -26.06
N LEU A 96 5.61 -0.74 -26.23
CA LEU A 96 6.15 -1.16 -27.52
C LEU A 96 5.69 -2.58 -27.85
#